data_AF-A0A6N6NUJ2-F1
#
_entry.id   AF-A0A6N6NUJ2-F1
#
_cell.length_a   1.000
_cell.length_b   1.000
_cell.length_c   1.000
_cell.angle_alpha   90.00
_cell.angle_beta   90.00
_cell.angle_gamma   90.00
#
_symmetry.space_group_name_H-M   'P 1'
#
loop_
_entity.id
_entity.type
_entity.pdbx_description
1 polymer ?
#
loop_
_entity_poly.entity_id
_entity_poly.type
_entity_poly.pdbx_seq_one_letter_code
_entity_poly.pdbx_strand_id
1 'polypeptide(L)'
;MKAAESPQHFGTEIIVKGSSVLVPKVSSERRRYILLGFIGPETFCSDLVFLIPDATLYHFGVLHSQFHNAWMRTVAGRLKSDYRYSGGIVYNNFIWPDPTPEQRVAIESCAQGVLNAREAHPGATLADLYDPDKMPTDLLSAHKELDAAVEAAYDVDFNGDEEKIVAHLFKLYAEKAGEL
;
A
#
# COMPACT_ATOMS: atom_id res chain seq x y z
N MET A 1 31.97 -10.29 -12.41
CA MET A 1 30.51 -10.06 -12.58
C MET A 1 29.86 -10.50 -11.27
N LYS A 2 29.21 -9.60 -10.51
CA LYS A 2 28.68 -9.91 -9.16
C LYS A 2 27.79 -11.15 -9.10
N ALA A 3 27.06 -11.46 -10.18
CA ALA A 3 26.21 -12.65 -10.25
C ALA A 3 27.00 -13.99 -10.23
N ALA A 4 28.28 -13.99 -10.60
CA ALA A 4 29.11 -15.19 -10.57
C ALA A 4 29.55 -15.58 -9.14
N GLU A 5 29.46 -14.65 -8.18
CA GLU A 5 29.83 -14.88 -6.76
C GLU A 5 28.72 -15.62 -5.99
N SER A 6 27.54 -15.71 -6.58
CA SER A 6 26.32 -16.27 -5.98
C SER A 6 25.53 -17.10 -7.01
N PRO A 7 26.11 -18.16 -7.61
CA PRO A 7 25.51 -18.92 -8.71
C PRO A 7 24.20 -19.64 -8.35
N GLN A 8 23.97 -19.89 -7.06
CA GLN A 8 22.70 -20.43 -6.55
C GLN A 8 21.56 -19.41 -6.56
N HIS A 9 21.87 -18.13 -6.74
CA HIS A 9 20.89 -17.05 -6.79
C HIS A 9 20.56 -16.76 -8.26
N PHE A 10 19.33 -17.06 -8.68
CA PHE A 10 18.92 -17.01 -10.09
C PHE A 10 18.77 -15.58 -10.66
N GLY A 11 19.22 -14.56 -9.93
CA GLY A 11 19.29 -13.16 -10.36
C GLY A 11 17.95 -12.41 -10.40
N THR A 12 16.84 -13.12 -10.21
CA THR A 12 15.47 -12.57 -10.17
C THR A 12 14.86 -12.59 -8.76
N GLU A 13 15.61 -13.11 -7.79
CA GLU A 13 15.20 -13.22 -6.39
C GLU A 13 15.32 -11.87 -5.69
N ILE A 14 14.28 -11.52 -4.93
CA ILE A 14 14.36 -10.42 -3.97
C ILE A 14 14.55 -11.04 -2.58
N ILE A 15 15.74 -10.87 -2.02
CA ILE A 15 16.13 -11.42 -0.71
C ILE A 15 15.93 -10.36 0.36
N VAL A 16 15.09 -10.69 1.34
CA VAL A 16 14.74 -9.78 2.44
C VAL A 16 15.77 -9.88 3.55
N LYS A 17 16.24 -8.75 4.08
CA LYS A 17 17.18 -8.71 5.21
C LYS A 17 16.52 -8.50 6.57
N GLY A 18 15.25 -8.08 6.58
CA GLY A 18 14.46 -7.78 7.78
C GLY A 18 12.95 -7.77 7.45
N SER A 19 12.11 -7.35 8.38
CA SER A 19 10.66 -7.22 8.09
C SER A 19 10.45 -6.18 6.99
N SER A 20 9.68 -6.55 5.96
CA SER A 20 9.39 -5.69 4.82
C SER A 20 7.91 -5.71 4.48
N VAL A 21 7.40 -4.59 3.96
CA VAL A 21 6.07 -4.59 3.33
C VAL A 21 6.20 -5.07 1.89
N LEU A 22 5.42 -6.09 1.55
CA LEU A 22 5.29 -6.64 0.21
C LEU A 22 4.16 -5.93 -0.54
N VAL A 23 4.44 -5.50 -1.76
CA VAL A 23 3.50 -4.88 -2.69
C VAL A 23 3.41 -5.71 -3.98
N PRO A 24 2.26 -6.32 -4.33
CA PRO A 24 2.10 -7.03 -5.59
C PRO A 24 2.28 -6.12 -6.81
N LYS A 25 3.06 -6.56 -7.81
CA LYS A 25 3.26 -5.82 -9.07
C LYS A 25 1.99 -5.78 -9.90
N VAL A 26 1.18 -6.84 -9.89
CA VAL A 26 -0.10 -6.89 -10.61
C VAL A 26 -1.22 -7.30 -9.66
N SER A 27 -2.32 -6.57 -9.65
CA SER A 27 -3.49 -6.85 -8.82
C SER A 27 -4.78 -6.51 -9.57
N SER A 28 -5.86 -7.24 -9.26
CA SER A 28 -7.13 -7.06 -9.97
C SER A 28 -7.69 -5.66 -9.78
N GLU A 29 -8.19 -5.07 -10.85
CA GLU A 29 -8.79 -3.73 -10.80
C GLU A 29 -10.03 -3.63 -9.90
N ARG A 30 -10.72 -4.75 -9.68
CA ARG A 30 -11.94 -4.84 -8.88
C ARG A 30 -11.71 -4.51 -7.40
N ARG A 31 -10.48 -4.64 -6.90
CA ARG A 31 -10.17 -4.46 -5.47
C ARG A 31 -10.01 -2.99 -5.12
N ARG A 32 -10.66 -2.57 -4.03
CA ARG A 32 -10.53 -1.22 -3.48
C ARG A 32 -9.17 -0.95 -2.83
N TYR A 33 -8.47 -1.99 -2.41
CA TYR A 33 -7.14 -1.88 -1.82
C TYR A 33 -6.20 -2.93 -2.43
N ILE A 34 -4.96 -2.53 -2.74
CA ILE A 34 -3.90 -3.48 -3.09
C ILE A 34 -3.61 -4.35 -1.88
N LEU A 35 -3.45 -5.65 -2.11
CA LEU A 35 -3.12 -6.63 -1.09
C LEU A 35 -1.69 -6.48 -0.59
N LEU A 36 -1.49 -5.60 0.39
CA LEU A 36 -0.22 -5.42 1.07
C LEU A 36 -0.09 -6.39 2.25
N GLY A 37 1.13 -6.79 2.61
CA GLY A 37 1.40 -7.61 3.78
C GLY A 37 2.85 -7.51 4.26
N PHE A 38 3.10 -7.88 5.51
CA PHE A 38 4.45 -7.99 6.05
C PHE A 38 5.07 -9.35 5.70
N ILE A 39 6.37 -9.35 5.44
CA ILE A 39 7.14 -10.55 5.15
C ILE A 39 8.52 -10.48 5.80
N GLY A 40 9.02 -11.62 6.28
CA GLY A 40 10.31 -11.73 6.93
C GLY A 40 11.45 -12.28 6.04
N PRO A 41 12.68 -12.32 6.56
CA PRO A 41 13.88 -12.80 5.86
C PRO A 41 13.83 -14.28 5.47
N GLU A 42 12.92 -15.05 6.06
CA GLU A 42 12.68 -16.46 5.73
C GLU A 42 11.98 -16.67 4.38
N THR A 43 11.43 -15.61 3.78
CA THR A 43 10.64 -15.73 2.55
C THR A 43 11.38 -15.25 1.31
N PHE A 44 11.46 -16.11 0.30
CA PHE A 44 11.97 -15.75 -1.02
C PHE A 44 10.85 -15.19 -1.90
N CYS A 45 11.04 -13.96 -2.36
CA CYS A 45 10.07 -13.28 -3.22
C CYS A 45 10.50 -13.34 -4.70
N SER A 46 9.52 -13.55 -5.58
CA SER A 46 9.72 -13.43 -7.04
C SER A 46 9.80 -11.96 -7.48
N ASP A 47 10.06 -11.74 -8.77
CA ASP A 47 10.05 -10.39 -9.37
C ASP A 47 8.64 -9.77 -9.48
N LEU A 48 7.59 -10.55 -9.22
CA LEU A 48 6.19 -10.12 -9.29
C LEU A 48 5.72 -9.34 -8.06
N VAL A 49 6.63 -9.06 -7.13
CA VAL A 49 6.37 -8.21 -5.97
C VAL A 49 7.47 -7.18 -5.81
N PHE A 50 7.14 -6.06 -5.17
CA PHE A 50 8.11 -5.11 -4.65
C PHE A 50 8.17 -5.26 -3.13
N LEU A 51 9.34 -4.98 -2.56
CA LEU A 51 9.54 -4.97 -1.11
C LEU A 51 9.97 -3.59 -0.66
N ILE A 52 9.37 -3.12 0.42
CA ILE A 52 9.76 -1.91 1.12
C ILE A 52 10.49 -2.36 2.39
N PRO A 53 11.84 -2.31 2.41
CA PRO A 53 12.62 -2.74 3.55
C PRO A 53 12.41 -1.79 4.73
N ASP A 54 12.52 -2.32 5.95
CA ASP A 54 12.43 -1.56 7.20
C ASP A 54 11.11 -0.76 7.33
N ALA A 55 10.06 -1.24 6.67
CA ALA A 55 8.75 -0.62 6.69
C ALA A 55 8.09 -0.80 8.06
N THR A 56 7.52 0.28 8.57
CA THR A 56 6.75 0.31 9.82
C THR A 56 5.24 0.19 9.56
N LEU A 57 4.45 0.05 10.62
CA LEU A 57 2.98 0.11 10.53
C LEU A 57 2.48 1.42 9.90
N TYR A 58 3.20 2.53 10.07
CA TYR A 58 2.86 3.79 9.42
C TYR A 58 2.96 3.67 7.90
N HIS A 59 4.06 3.12 7.38
CA HIS A 59 4.25 2.90 5.95
C HIS A 59 3.16 1.98 5.39
N PHE A 60 2.87 0.87 6.09
CA PHE A 60 1.78 -0.02 5.73
C PHE A 60 0.43 0.72 5.71
N GLY A 61 0.12 1.49 6.75
CA GLY A 61 -1.14 2.22 6.87
C GLY A 61 -1.36 3.21 5.74
N VAL A 62 -0.39 4.07 5.46
CA VAL A 62 -0.50 5.06 4.38
C VAL A 62 -0.62 4.37 3.02
N LEU A 63 0.20 3.36 2.73
CA LEU A 63 0.16 2.66 1.44
C LEU A 63 -1.11 1.83 1.24
N HIS A 64 -1.72 1.38 2.34
CA HIS A 64 -2.92 0.57 2.30
C HIS A 64 -4.21 1.41 2.37
N SER A 65 -4.09 2.73 2.56
CA SER A 65 -5.20 3.68 2.55
C SER A 65 -5.82 3.89 1.17
N GLN A 66 -7.03 4.43 1.14
CA GLN A 66 -7.70 4.89 -0.06
C GLN A 66 -6.90 5.99 -0.75
N PHE A 67 -6.20 6.86 -0.01
CA PHE A 67 -5.35 7.90 -0.59
C PHE A 67 -4.29 7.34 -1.53
N HIS A 68 -3.52 6.36 -1.05
CA HIS A 68 -2.50 5.74 -1.89
C HIS A 68 -3.12 4.92 -3.03
N ASN A 69 -4.23 4.23 -2.77
CA ASN A 69 -4.89 3.44 -3.81
C ASN A 69 -5.49 4.34 -4.91
N ALA A 70 -6.12 5.47 -4.57
CA ALA A 70 -6.66 6.44 -5.53
C ALA A 70 -5.56 7.03 -6.42
N TRP A 71 -4.41 7.39 -5.83
CA TRP A 71 -3.22 7.79 -6.57
C TRP A 71 -2.77 6.70 -7.53
N MET A 72 -2.57 5.49 -7.01
CA MET A 72 -2.15 4.33 -7.78
C MET A 72 -3.09 4.05 -8.96
N ARG A 73 -4.42 4.08 -8.76
CA ARG A 73 -5.38 3.87 -9.85
C ARG A 73 -5.23 4.86 -10.99
N THR A 74 -4.89 6.10 -10.63
CA THR A 74 -4.82 7.22 -11.55
C THR A 74 -3.51 7.23 -12.34
N VAL A 75 -2.37 6.95 -11.69
CA VAL A 75 -1.05 7.11 -12.32
C VAL A 75 -0.38 5.80 -12.73
N ALA A 76 -0.80 4.65 -12.18
CA ALA A 76 -0.16 3.38 -12.48
C ALA A 76 -0.42 2.95 -13.94
N GLY A 77 0.54 2.23 -14.51
CA GLY A 77 0.30 1.45 -15.72
C GLY A 77 -0.71 0.32 -15.47
N ARG A 78 -1.16 -0.33 -16.54
CA ARG A 78 -2.13 -1.44 -16.47
C ARG A 78 -1.64 -2.67 -17.22
N LEU A 79 -2.07 -3.85 -16.77
CA LEU A 79 -1.98 -5.10 -17.54
C LEU A 79 -3.39 -5.45 -18.02
N LYS A 80 -3.69 -5.14 -19.29
CA LYS A 80 -5.07 -4.97 -19.75
C LYS A 80 -5.74 -3.89 -18.88
N SER A 81 -6.66 -4.26 -18.01
CA SER A 81 -7.33 -3.34 -17.09
C SER A 81 -6.80 -3.45 -15.65
N ASP A 82 -6.16 -4.57 -15.29
CA ASP A 82 -5.61 -4.79 -13.95
C ASP A 82 -4.48 -3.81 -13.61
N TYR A 83 -4.37 -3.43 -12.33
CA TYR A 83 -3.35 -2.50 -11.88
C TYR A 83 -1.95 -3.10 -12.05
N ARG A 84 -1.02 -2.30 -12.57
CA ARG A 84 0.41 -2.65 -12.61
C ARG A 84 1.23 -1.64 -11.80
N TYR A 85 1.52 -2.00 -10.57
CA TYR A 85 2.28 -1.18 -9.64
C TYR A 85 3.71 -0.94 -10.14
N SER A 86 4.24 0.24 -9.84
CA SER A 86 5.62 0.62 -10.18
C SER A 86 6.19 1.51 -9.09
N GLY A 87 7.35 1.14 -8.54
CA GLY A 87 8.07 2.00 -7.60
C GLY A 87 8.39 3.38 -8.19
N GLY A 88 8.82 3.42 -9.45
CA GLY A 88 9.22 4.67 -10.10
C GLY A 88 8.07 5.60 -10.51
N ILE A 89 6.87 5.06 -10.76
CA ILE A 89 5.72 5.86 -11.23
C ILE A 89 4.75 6.14 -10.09
N VAL A 90 4.44 5.13 -9.27
CA VAL A 90 3.44 5.23 -8.21
C VAL A 90 4.10 5.71 -6.92
N TYR A 91 5.01 4.90 -6.36
CA TYR A 91 5.57 5.14 -5.03
C TYR A 91 6.43 6.41 -4.97
N ASN A 92 7.39 6.57 -5.88
CA ASN A 92 8.33 7.68 -5.87
C ASN A 92 7.68 9.05 -6.10
N ASN A 93 6.54 9.09 -6.79
CA ASN A 93 5.81 10.32 -7.09
C ASN A 93 4.62 10.55 -6.16
N PHE A 94 4.34 9.62 -5.24
CA PHE A 94 3.29 9.78 -4.25
C PHE A 94 3.74 10.82 -3.23
N ILE A 95 2.94 11.87 -3.05
CA ILE A 95 3.19 12.87 -2.01
C ILE A 95 2.67 12.30 -0.69
N TRP A 96 3.58 12.01 0.23
CA TRP A 96 3.26 11.50 1.57
C TRP A 96 2.68 12.61 2.46
N PRO A 97 1.82 12.28 3.45
CA PRO A 97 1.38 13.26 4.43
C PRO A 97 2.53 13.62 5.37
N ASP A 98 2.44 14.79 6.02
CA ASP A 98 3.36 15.25 7.07
C ASP A 98 2.66 15.23 8.44
N PRO A 99 2.44 14.03 9.03
CA PRO A 99 1.60 13.88 10.21
C PRO A 99 2.28 14.41 11.48
N THR A 100 1.49 14.92 12.42
CA THR A 100 1.94 15.09 13.81
C THR A 100 2.27 13.73 14.44
N PRO A 101 3.06 13.69 15.54
CA PRO A 101 3.32 12.44 16.26
C PRO A 101 2.04 11.68 16.64
N GLU A 102 0.99 12.39 17.03
CA GLU A 102 -0.30 11.81 17.41
C GLU A 102 -1.04 11.22 16.20
N GLN A 103 -1.06 11.93 15.07
CA GLN A 103 -1.65 11.42 13.82
C GLN A 103 -0.90 10.18 13.32
N ARG A 104 0.43 10.16 13.43
CA ARG A 104 1.24 9.00 13.09
C ARG A 104 0.85 7.79 13.94
N VAL A 105 0.74 7.96 15.25
CA VAL A 105 0.31 6.89 16.17
C VAL A 105 -1.12 6.41 15.86
N ALA A 106 -2.02 7.32 15.48
CA ALA A 106 -3.37 6.97 15.06
C ALA A 106 -3.35 6.10 13.79
N ILE A 107 -2.59 6.48 12.76
CA ILE A 107 -2.42 5.68 11.53
C ILE A 107 -1.83 4.30 11.85
N GLU A 108 -0.79 4.24 12.68
CA GLU A 108 -0.18 2.98 13.11
C GLU A 108 -1.17 2.06 13.85
N SER A 109 -2.03 2.65 14.68
CA SER A 109 -3.08 1.91 15.42
C SER A 109 -4.16 1.39 14.47
N CYS A 110 -4.65 2.20 13.54
CA CYS A 110 -5.63 1.78 12.53
C CYS A 110 -5.05 0.73 11.58
N ALA A 111 -3.79 0.87 11.19
CA ALA A 111 -3.05 -0.12 10.40
C ALA A 111 -2.99 -1.48 11.10
N GLN A 112 -2.71 -1.49 12.41
CA GLN A 112 -2.76 -2.71 13.22
C GLN A 112 -4.19 -3.25 13.30
N GLY A 113 -5.21 -2.40 13.39
CA GLY A 113 -6.62 -2.78 13.33
C GLY A 113 -6.97 -3.55 12.05
N VAL A 114 -6.46 -3.12 10.90
CA VAL A 114 -6.63 -3.84 9.62
C VAL A 114 -5.96 -5.22 9.64
N LEU A 115 -4.78 -5.34 10.24
CA LEU A 115 -4.10 -6.63 10.38
C LEU A 115 -4.88 -7.57 11.32
N ASN A 116 -5.31 -7.06 12.48
CA ASN A 116 -6.11 -7.82 13.45
C ASN A 116 -7.43 -8.30 12.83
N ALA A 117 -8.09 -7.44 12.04
CA ALA A 117 -9.31 -7.82 11.33
C ALA A 117 -9.05 -8.95 10.33
N ARG A 118 -7.91 -8.96 9.61
CA ARG A 118 -7.55 -10.09 8.74
C ARG A 118 -7.35 -11.38 9.53
N GLU A 119 -6.66 -11.31 10.66
CA GLU A 119 -6.38 -12.48 11.53
C GLU A 119 -7.65 -13.08 12.15
N ALA A 120 -8.70 -12.29 12.32
CA ALA A 120 -9.99 -12.74 12.84
C ALA A 120 -10.77 -13.67 11.90
N HIS A 121 -10.31 -13.86 10.66
CA HIS A 121 -10.94 -14.74 9.65
C HIS A 121 -10.02 -15.91 9.26
N PRO A 122 -9.78 -16.88 10.17
CA PRO A 122 -8.90 -18.01 9.89
C PRO A 122 -9.44 -18.87 8.74
N GLY A 123 -8.55 -19.27 7.84
CA GLY A 123 -8.89 -20.09 6.67
C GLY A 123 -9.36 -19.31 5.43
N ALA A 124 -9.61 -18.01 5.54
CA ALA A 124 -9.83 -17.14 4.39
C ALA A 124 -8.49 -16.69 3.79
N THR A 125 -8.41 -16.64 2.46
CA THR A 125 -7.24 -16.04 1.80
C THR A 125 -7.38 -14.52 1.73
N LEU A 126 -6.27 -13.79 1.52
CA LEU A 126 -6.34 -12.35 1.24
C LEU A 126 -7.22 -12.04 0.01
N ALA A 127 -7.29 -12.94 -0.97
CA ALA A 127 -8.16 -12.75 -2.12
C ALA A 127 -9.64 -12.82 -1.74
N ASP A 128 -10.02 -13.70 -0.81
CA ASP A 128 -11.39 -13.82 -0.30
C ASP A 128 -11.77 -12.60 0.54
N LEU A 129 -10.86 -12.18 1.44
CA LEU A 129 -11.09 -11.04 2.34
C LEU A 129 -11.24 -9.70 1.62
N TYR A 130 -10.66 -9.58 0.41
CA TYR A 130 -10.70 -8.35 -0.40
C TYR A 130 -11.49 -8.52 -1.69
N ASP A 131 -12.33 -9.55 -1.79
CA ASP A 131 -13.39 -9.57 -2.80
C ASP A 131 -14.39 -8.45 -2.46
N PRO A 132 -14.61 -7.45 -3.34
CA PRO A 132 -15.49 -6.33 -3.04
C PRO A 132 -16.92 -6.74 -2.69
N ASP A 133 -17.39 -7.91 -3.16
CA ASP A 133 -18.73 -8.41 -2.89
C ASP A 133 -18.84 -9.18 -1.57
N LYS A 134 -17.70 -9.57 -0.97
CA LYS A 134 -17.64 -10.47 0.20
C LYS A 134 -16.74 -9.97 1.33
N MET A 135 -16.17 -8.77 1.20
CA MET A 135 -15.28 -8.20 2.22
C MET A 135 -15.99 -8.18 3.58
N PRO A 136 -15.43 -8.82 4.62
CA PRO A 136 -16.02 -8.82 5.94
C PRO A 136 -16.24 -7.41 6.50
N THR A 137 -17.34 -7.20 7.22
CA THR A 137 -17.75 -5.87 7.68
C THR A 137 -16.78 -5.25 8.68
N ASP A 138 -16.15 -6.07 9.52
CA ASP A 138 -15.10 -5.67 10.45
C ASP A 138 -13.84 -5.19 9.72
N LEU A 139 -13.41 -5.91 8.67
CA LEU A 139 -12.29 -5.50 7.84
C LEU A 139 -12.58 -4.21 7.06
N LEU A 140 -13.80 -4.09 6.50
CA LEU A 140 -14.24 -2.86 5.85
C LEU A 140 -14.26 -1.67 6.83
N SER A 141 -14.70 -1.90 8.07
CA SER A 141 -14.73 -0.85 9.10
C SER A 141 -13.31 -0.42 9.51
N ALA A 142 -12.40 -1.37 9.70
CA ALA A 142 -10.99 -1.08 9.99
C ALA A 142 -10.33 -0.25 8.87
N HIS A 143 -10.66 -0.53 7.60
CA HIS A 143 -10.22 0.27 6.46
C HIS A 143 -10.78 1.68 6.46
N LYS A 144 -12.07 1.86 6.78
CA LYS A 144 -12.67 3.20 6.88
C LYS A 144 -12.01 4.05 7.97
N GLU A 145 -11.69 3.44 9.11
CA GLU A 145 -10.97 4.10 10.20
C GLU A 145 -9.55 4.50 9.78
N LEU A 146 -8.83 3.60 9.10
CA LEU A 146 -7.51 3.89 8.53
C LEU A 146 -7.57 5.01 7.50
N ASP A 147 -8.55 4.97 6.60
CA ASP A 147 -8.76 5.99 5.57
C ASP A 147 -8.97 7.36 6.23
N ALA A 148 -9.90 7.47 7.18
CA ALA A 148 -10.16 8.70 7.92
C ALA A 148 -8.91 9.23 8.67
N ALA A 149 -8.12 8.34 9.29
CA ALA A 149 -6.87 8.73 9.96
C ALA A 149 -5.83 9.29 8.96
N VAL A 150 -5.79 8.74 7.74
CA VAL A 150 -4.91 9.24 6.67
C VAL A 150 -5.44 10.55 6.08
N GLU A 151 -6.74 10.70 5.85
CA GLU A 151 -7.31 11.99 5.40
C GLU A 151 -6.96 13.11 6.39
N ALA A 152 -7.12 12.85 7.69
CA ALA A 152 -6.77 13.79 8.75
C ALA A 152 -5.28 14.17 8.73
N ALA A 153 -4.38 13.26 8.34
CA ALA A 153 -2.95 13.55 8.20
C ALA A 153 -2.60 14.40 6.96
N TYR A 154 -3.54 14.56 6.02
CA TYR A 154 -3.47 15.55 4.93
C TYR A 154 -4.25 16.83 5.26
N ASP A 155 -4.73 16.99 6.50
CA ASP A 155 -5.59 18.09 6.95
C ASP A 155 -6.89 18.23 6.14
N VAL A 156 -7.48 17.10 5.72
CA VAL A 156 -8.73 17.06 4.96
C VAL A 156 -9.72 16.04 5.53
N ASP A 157 -10.99 16.22 5.17
CA ASP A 157 -12.07 15.26 5.39
C ASP A 157 -12.91 15.22 4.10
N PHE A 158 -12.59 14.25 3.25
CA PHE A 158 -13.29 13.98 2.00
C PHE A 158 -14.30 12.85 2.15
N ASN A 159 -14.36 12.21 3.33
CA ASN A 159 -15.26 11.10 3.62
C ASN A 159 -15.15 9.98 2.56
N GLY A 160 -13.92 9.73 2.08
CA GLY A 160 -13.60 8.72 1.07
C GLY A 160 -14.03 9.05 -0.37
N ASP A 161 -14.34 10.31 -0.66
CA ASP A 161 -14.61 10.81 -2.02
C ASP A 161 -13.35 10.79 -2.88
N GLU A 162 -13.23 9.75 -3.71
CA GLU A 162 -12.01 9.47 -4.49
C GLU A 162 -11.66 10.59 -5.49
N GLU A 163 -12.64 11.29 -6.05
CA GLU A 163 -12.37 12.41 -6.97
C GLU A 163 -11.70 13.59 -6.24
N LYS A 164 -12.15 13.90 -5.03
CA LYS A 164 -11.52 14.93 -4.18
C LYS A 164 -10.12 14.55 -3.74
N ILE A 165 -9.93 13.28 -3.35
CA ILE A 165 -8.61 12.73 -3.00
C ILE A 165 -7.63 12.91 -4.16
N VAL A 166 -8.01 12.49 -5.37
CA VAL A 166 -7.17 12.61 -6.56
C VAL A 166 -6.87 14.08 -6.86
N ALA A 167 -7.88 14.95 -6.88
CA ALA A 167 -7.68 16.37 -7.13
C ALA A 167 -6.72 17.02 -6.11
N HIS A 168 -6.84 16.65 -4.83
CA HIS A 168 -5.95 17.11 -3.77
C HIS A 168 -4.51 16.62 -3.96
N LEU A 169 -4.31 15.33 -4.26
CA LEU A 169 -2.97 14.77 -4.49
C LEU A 169 -2.29 15.36 -5.73
N PHE A 170 -3.02 15.63 -6.80
CA PHE A 170 -2.46 16.33 -7.97
C PHE A 170 -2.09 17.78 -7.66
N LYS A 171 -2.86 18.47 -6.81
CA LYS A 171 -2.50 19.81 -6.33
C LYS A 171 -1.17 19.76 -5.56
N LEU A 172 -1.04 18.87 -4.58
CA LEU A 172 0.19 18.69 -3.80
C LEU A 172 1.38 18.30 -4.68
N TYR A 173 1.16 17.42 -5.66
CA TYR A 173 2.19 17.02 -6.62
C TYR A 173 2.67 18.20 -7.47
N ALA A 174 1.75 19.03 -7.98
CA ALA A 174 2.10 20.19 -8.78
C ALA A 174 2.89 21.24 -7.97
N GLU A 175 2.52 21.45 -6.70
CA GLU A 175 3.25 22.32 -5.78
C GLU A 175 4.69 21.80 -5.56
N LYS A 176 4.85 20.51 -5.26
CA LYS A 176 6.16 19.87 -5.10
C LYS A 176 7.01 19.86 -6.37
N ALA A 177 6.40 19.64 -7.53
CA ALA A 177 7.12 19.63 -8.81
C ALA A 177 7.59 21.04 -9.23
N GLY A 178 6.89 22.09 -8.82
CA GLY A 178 7.29 23.48 -9.04
C GLY A 178 8.41 23.97 -8.11
N GLU A 179 8.75 23.21 -7.07
CA GLU A 179 9.86 23.49 -6.14
C GLU A 179 11.22 22.94 -6.64
N LEU A 180 11.23 22.13 -7.71
CA LEU A 180 12.42 21.52 -8.34
C LEU A 180 13.05 22.42 -9.41
#